data_AF-A0A127A507-F1
#
_entry.id   AF-A0A127A507-F1
#
_cell.length_a   1.000
_cell.length_b   1.000
_cell.length_c   1.000
_cell.angle_alpha   90.00
_cell.angle_beta   90.00
_cell.angle_gamma   90.00
#
_symmetry.space_group_name_H-M   'P 1'
#
loop_
_entity.id
_entity.type
_entity.pdbx_description
1 polymer ?
#
loop_
_entity_poly.entity_id
_entity_poly.type
_entity_poly.pdbx_seq_one_letter_code
_entity_poly.pdbx_strand_id
1 'polypeptide(L)'
;MTVNLTLAILAGLLFATGIYLLLERSLTRVLLGLMLLTNGANVLLLATGGGAGLAPLVTRGTSAAAYSDPLPQALILTSIVISFAVTAFLLALVYRTWQLGRADVVADDLEDRRVAAQPSWDAEDDADVPDDPSEFPSPEAAAAADQAVLSAPDPRSHALQRKEAERE
;
A
#
# COMPACT_ATOMS: atom_id res chain seq x y z
N MET A 1 19.91 -41.56 27.92
CA MET A 1 19.84 -40.15 27.48
C MET A 1 18.98 -39.41 28.49
N THR A 2 19.56 -38.52 29.28
CA THR A 2 18.80 -37.68 30.20
C THR A 2 18.36 -36.42 29.45
N VAL A 3 17.06 -36.27 29.23
CA VAL A 3 16.51 -35.05 28.61
C VAL A 3 16.70 -33.91 29.60
N ASN A 4 17.36 -32.82 29.17
CA ASN A 4 17.51 -31.65 30.02
C ASN A 4 16.20 -30.86 30.04
N LEU A 5 15.38 -31.11 31.06
CA LEU A 5 14.05 -30.51 31.21
C LEU A 5 14.12 -28.98 31.27
N THR A 6 15.18 -28.42 31.84
CA THR A 6 15.39 -26.96 31.90
C THR A 6 15.51 -26.35 30.50
N LEU A 7 16.30 -26.97 29.62
CA LEU A 7 16.43 -26.50 28.23
C LEU A 7 15.11 -26.67 27.45
N ALA A 8 14.38 -27.76 27.68
CA ALA A 8 13.10 -28.00 27.04
C ALA A 8 12.04 -26.96 27.44
N ILE A 9 11.93 -26.65 28.74
CA ILE A 9 11.01 -25.61 29.24
C ILE A 9 11.42 -24.23 28.70
N LEU A 10 12.71 -23.91 28.71
CA LEU A 10 13.22 -22.64 28.18
C LEU A 10 12.90 -22.49 26.68
N ALA A 11 13.13 -23.53 25.88
CA ALA A 11 12.78 -23.55 24.47
C ALA A 11 11.26 -23.36 24.29
N GLY A 12 10.44 -24.08 25.05
CA GLY A 12 8.98 -23.94 25.02
C GLY A 12 8.52 -22.51 25.34
N LEU A 13 9.12 -21.85 26.33
CA LEU A 13 8.82 -20.46 26.69
C LEU A 13 9.23 -19.48 25.58
N LEU A 14 10.39 -19.68 24.96
CA LEU A 14 10.85 -18.90 23.81
C LEU A 14 9.92 -19.04 22.61
N PHE A 15 9.47 -20.26 22.30
CA PHE A 15 8.49 -20.51 21.24
C PHE A 15 7.13 -19.88 21.57
N ALA A 16 6.61 -20.06 22.79
CA ALA A 16 5.33 -19.50 23.20
C ALA A 16 5.34 -17.96 23.11
N THR A 17 6.38 -17.32 23.65
CA THR A 17 6.55 -15.86 23.60
C THR A 17 6.80 -15.38 22.17
N GLY A 18 7.60 -16.10 21.39
CA GLY A 18 7.88 -15.78 20.00
C GLY A 18 6.62 -15.83 19.13
N ILE A 19 5.81 -16.89 19.26
CA ILE A 19 4.53 -17.03 18.56
C ILE A 19 3.55 -15.94 19.00
N TYR A 20 3.48 -15.65 20.30
CA TYR A 20 2.64 -14.56 20.81
C TYR A 20 2.98 -13.21 20.16
N LEU A 21 4.27 -12.86 20.10
CA LEU A 21 4.73 -11.62 19.45
C LEU A 21 4.51 -11.63 17.93
N LEU A 22 4.57 -12.80 17.29
CA LEU A 22 4.32 -12.95 15.85
C LEU A 22 2.87 -12.64 15.46
N LEU A 23 1.93 -12.85 16.39
CA LEU A 23 0.50 -12.57 16.19
C LEU A 23 0.15 -11.09 16.35
N GLU A 24 1.10 -10.24 16.76
CA GLU A 24 0.85 -8.81 16.94
C GLU A 24 0.93 -8.02 15.64
N ARG A 25 0.17 -6.92 15.57
CA ARG A 25 0.11 -6.04 14.39
C ARG A 25 1.40 -5.24 14.15
N SER A 26 2.24 -5.06 15.16
CA SER A 26 3.43 -4.23 15.07
C SER A 26 4.58 -5.02 14.43
N LEU A 27 5.10 -4.53 13.30
CA LEU A 27 6.23 -5.18 12.60
C LEU A 27 7.49 -5.31 13.47
N THR A 28 7.75 -4.35 14.35
CA THR A 28 8.86 -4.44 15.32
C THR A 28 8.66 -5.60 16.29
N ARG A 29 7.43 -5.85 16.71
CA ARG A 29 7.12 -6.96 17.61
C ARG A 29 7.19 -8.30 16.89
N VAL A 30 6.74 -8.37 15.63
CA VAL A 30 6.94 -9.52 14.74
C VAL A 30 8.42 -9.84 14.58
N LEU A 31 9.29 -8.83 14.39
CA LEU A 31 10.75 -9.00 14.31
C LEU A 31 11.32 -9.62 15.59
N LEU A 32 10.93 -9.10 16.76
CA LEU A 32 11.33 -9.66 18.05
C LEU A 32 10.79 -11.08 18.23
N GLY A 33 9.57 -11.36 17.79
CA GLY A 33 8.99 -12.70 17.78
C GLY A 33 9.84 -13.69 17.01
N LEU A 34 10.22 -13.35 15.77
CA LEU A 34 11.10 -14.17 14.94
C LEU A 34 12.47 -14.39 15.58
N MET A 35 13.06 -13.36 16.22
CA MET A 35 14.30 -13.52 16.99
C MET A 35 14.14 -14.53 18.13
N LEU A 36 13.06 -14.45 18.90
CA LEU A 36 12.80 -15.39 20.00
C LEU A 36 12.57 -16.82 19.48
N LEU A 37 11.82 -16.99 18.38
CA LEU A 37 11.60 -18.28 17.71
C LEU A 37 12.92 -18.91 17.26
N THR A 38 13.80 -18.15 16.59
CA THR A 38 15.13 -18.63 16.20
C THR A 38 15.95 -19.06 17.41
N ASN A 39 15.97 -18.25 18.48
CA ASN A 39 16.71 -18.61 19.69
C ASN A 39 16.15 -19.89 20.35
N GLY A 40 14.83 -20.05 20.38
CA GLY A 40 14.17 -21.27 20.83
C GLY A 40 14.56 -22.50 20.01
N ALA A 41 14.60 -22.38 18.68
CA ALA A 41 15.05 -23.44 17.79
C ALA A 41 16.53 -23.80 18.02
N ASN A 42 17.40 -22.81 18.22
CA ASN A 42 18.82 -23.02 18.52
C ASN A 42 19.02 -23.75 19.87
N VAL A 43 18.25 -23.40 20.89
CA VAL A 43 18.26 -24.11 22.18
C VAL A 43 17.79 -25.55 22.02
N LEU A 44 16.77 -25.79 21.19
CA LEU A 44 16.28 -27.14 20.92
C LEU A 44 17.31 -28.00 20.18
N LEU A 45 18.00 -27.44 19.19
CA LEU A 45 19.13 -28.10 18.52
C LEU A 45 20.24 -28.43 19.51
N LEU A 46 20.58 -27.50 20.40
CA LEU A 46 21.59 -27.74 21.44
C LEU A 46 21.18 -28.91 22.36
N ALA A 47 19.89 -29.01 22.71
CA ALA A 47 19.38 -30.10 23.53
C ALA A 47 19.51 -31.49 22.86
N THR A 48 19.60 -31.56 21.51
CA THR A 48 19.85 -32.82 20.80
C THR A 48 21.32 -33.26 20.82
N GLY A 49 22.26 -32.36 21.12
CA GLY A 49 23.71 -32.64 21.10
C GLY A 49 24.26 -33.47 22.25
N GLY A 50 23.39 -33.93 23.15
CA GLY A 50 23.76 -34.85 24.22
C GLY A 50 24.48 -34.18 25.40
N GLY A 51 25.32 -34.96 26.08
CA GLY A 51 26.04 -34.51 27.28
C GLY A 51 27.13 -33.49 26.95
N ALA A 52 27.44 -32.63 27.92
CA ALA A 52 28.55 -31.69 27.79
C ALA A 52 29.87 -32.45 27.73
N GLY A 53 30.60 -32.27 26.62
CA GLY A 53 31.95 -32.78 26.42
C GLY A 53 32.93 -31.64 26.13
N LEU A 54 34.16 -32.00 25.77
CA LEU A 54 35.17 -31.05 25.30
C LEU A 54 34.71 -30.37 24.00
N ALA A 55 35.21 -29.16 23.74
CA ALA A 55 35.01 -28.50 22.45
C ALA A 55 35.54 -29.41 21.32
N PRO A 56 34.85 -29.52 20.17
CA PRO A 56 35.20 -30.45 19.08
C PRO A 56 36.45 -29.98 18.30
N LEU A 57 37.55 -29.85 19.02
CA LEU A 57 38.87 -29.46 18.55
C LEU A 57 39.80 -30.65 18.78
N VAL A 58 40.23 -31.28 17.70
CA VAL A 58 40.98 -32.54 17.76
C VAL A 58 42.31 -32.35 18.47
N THR A 59 42.42 -32.95 19.66
CA THR A 59 43.64 -33.03 20.46
C THR A 59 44.17 -34.47 20.46
N ARG A 60 45.48 -34.64 20.21
CA ARG A 60 46.11 -35.97 20.18
C ARG A 60 46.00 -36.65 21.55
N GLY A 61 45.72 -37.95 21.55
CA GLY A 61 45.63 -38.77 22.78
C GLY A 61 44.29 -38.67 23.53
N THR A 62 43.31 -37.91 23.04
CA THR A 62 41.97 -37.82 23.63
C THR A 62 40.97 -38.69 22.85
N SER A 63 40.14 -39.45 23.56
CA SER A 63 39.09 -40.29 22.95
C SER A 63 38.04 -39.45 22.23
N ALA A 64 37.52 -39.94 21.10
CA ALA A 64 36.44 -39.30 20.35
C ALA A 64 35.16 -39.08 21.20
N ALA A 65 34.89 -39.97 22.15
CA ALA A 65 33.72 -39.90 23.03
C ALA A 65 33.81 -38.79 24.09
N ALA A 66 34.98 -38.17 24.28
CA ALA A 66 35.15 -37.05 25.21
C ALA A 66 34.70 -35.71 24.64
N TYR A 67 34.49 -35.62 23.31
CA TYR A 67 34.07 -34.40 22.63
C TYR A 67 32.56 -34.28 22.55
N SER A 68 32.08 -33.04 22.57
CA SER A 68 30.67 -32.73 22.25
C SER A 68 30.38 -32.99 20.78
N ASP A 69 29.14 -33.35 20.44
CA ASP A 69 28.72 -33.58 19.05
C ASP A 69 28.91 -32.29 18.21
N PRO A 70 29.72 -32.32 17.14
CA PRO A 70 29.94 -31.15 16.28
C PRO A 70 28.75 -30.85 15.36
N LEU A 71 27.86 -31.80 15.11
CA LEU A 71 26.79 -31.65 14.12
C LEU A 71 25.78 -30.57 14.55
N PRO A 72 25.20 -30.60 15.77
CA PRO A 72 24.29 -29.54 16.20
C PRO A 72 24.96 -28.16 16.27
N GLN A 73 26.26 -28.10 16.59
CA GLN A 73 27.01 -26.84 16.67
C GLN A 73 27.11 -26.16 15.30
N ALA A 74 27.41 -26.94 14.26
CA ALA A 74 27.45 -26.44 12.88
C ALA A 74 26.07 -25.93 12.43
N LEU A 75 25.00 -26.69 12.73
CA LEU A 75 23.63 -26.30 12.38
C LEU A 75 23.19 -25.00 13.08
N ILE A 76 23.56 -24.82 14.36
CA ILE A 76 23.28 -23.59 15.11
C ILE A 76 24.00 -22.39 14.48
N LEU A 77 25.27 -22.55 14.10
CA LEU A 77 26.01 -21.47 13.43
C LEU A 77 25.35 -21.05 12.11
N THR A 78 24.89 -22.01 11.32
CA THR A 78 24.13 -21.73 10.08
C THR A 78 22.82 -21.01 10.37
N SER A 79 22.07 -21.47 11.37
CA SER A 79 20.81 -20.85 11.81
C SER A 79 21.00 -19.39 12.23
N ILE A 80 22.08 -19.09 12.95
CA ILE A 80 22.42 -17.72 13.38
C ILE A 80 22.63 -16.80 12.17
N VAL A 81 23.39 -17.25 11.16
CA VAL A 81 23.67 -16.45 9.96
C VAL A 81 22.40 -16.22 9.13
N ILE A 82 21.59 -17.26 8.92
CA ILE A 82 20.31 -17.14 8.21
C ILE A 82 19.39 -16.16 8.93
N SER A 83 19.28 -16.28 10.24
CA SER A 83 18.40 -15.42 11.05
C SER A 83 18.89 -13.98 11.06
N PHE A 84 20.21 -13.75 11.07
CA PHE A 84 20.77 -12.42 10.90
C PHE A 84 20.39 -11.82 9.53
N ALA A 85 20.54 -12.58 8.45
CA ALA A 85 20.17 -12.12 7.11
C ALA A 85 18.67 -11.80 7.00
N VAL A 86 17.79 -12.68 7.50
CA VAL A 86 16.34 -12.46 7.52
C VAL A 86 15.98 -11.26 8.40
N THR A 87 16.62 -11.10 9.55
CA THR A 87 16.42 -9.94 10.44
C THR A 87 16.82 -8.64 9.74
N ALA A 88 18.00 -8.59 9.12
CA ALA A 88 18.48 -7.41 8.40
C ALA A 88 17.54 -7.05 7.24
N PHE A 89 17.07 -8.06 6.50
CA PHE A 89 16.10 -7.89 5.43
C PHE A 89 14.76 -7.36 5.93
N LEU A 90 14.19 -7.96 6.99
CA LEU A 90 12.95 -7.49 7.59
C LEU A 90 13.10 -6.09 8.17
N LEU A 91 14.24 -5.76 8.79
CA LEU A 91 14.50 -4.42 9.30
C LEU A 91 14.54 -3.39 8.16
N ALA A 92 15.15 -3.73 7.03
CA ALA A 92 15.14 -2.90 5.82
C ALA A 92 13.71 -2.72 5.27
N LEU A 93 12.88 -3.77 5.29
CA LEU A 93 11.47 -3.66 4.92
C LEU A 93 10.68 -2.78 5.89
N VAL A 94 10.88 -2.94 7.20
CA VAL A 94 10.25 -2.09 8.22
C VAL A 94 10.61 -0.64 7.99
N TYR A 95 11.89 -0.36 7.74
CA TYR A 95 12.36 0.99 7.41
C TYR A 95 11.72 1.52 6.12
N ARG A 96 11.66 0.69 5.06
CA ARG A 96 11.04 1.07 3.79
C ARG A 96 9.54 1.34 3.91
N THR A 97 8.81 0.49 4.64
CA THR A 97 7.39 0.67 4.93
C THR A 97 7.15 1.93 5.76
N TRP A 98 8.02 2.21 6.73
CA TRP A 98 7.95 3.45 7.52
C TRP A 98 8.19 4.70 6.66
N GLN A 99 9.12 4.63 5.70
CA GLN A 99 9.40 5.73 4.77
C GLN A 99 8.21 5.98 3.82
N LEU A 100 7.65 4.91 3.25
CA LEU A 100 6.50 5.01 2.34
C LEU A 100 5.21 5.42 3.07
N GLY A 101 4.99 4.90 4.28
CA GLY A 101 3.83 5.25 5.09
C GLY A 101 3.86 6.68 5.65
N ARG A 102 5.01 7.37 5.58
CA ARG A 102 5.12 8.82 5.87
C ARG A 102 4.88 9.72 4.67
N ALA A 103 4.84 9.17 3.45
CA ALA A 103 4.62 9.96 2.24
C ALA A 103 3.18 10.49 2.10
N ASP A 104 2.27 10.07 3.00
CA ASP A 104 0.89 10.56 3.07
C ASP A 104 0.71 11.72 4.08
N VAL A 105 1.79 12.16 4.73
CA VAL A 105 1.78 13.42 5.49
C VAL A 105 2.18 14.53 4.52
N VAL A 106 1.19 15.10 3.84
CA VAL A 106 1.36 16.36 3.12
C VAL A 106 1.73 17.40 4.17
N ALA A 107 2.87 18.05 4.02
CA ALA A 107 3.23 19.16 4.89
C ALA A 107 2.34 20.35 4.53
N ASP A 108 1.60 20.89 5.50
CA ASP A 108 0.83 22.12 5.31
C ASP A 108 1.78 23.23 4.84
N ASP A 109 1.78 23.53 3.55
CA ASP A 109 2.58 24.60 3.00
C ASP A 109 1.86 25.95 3.17
N LEU A 110 2.61 27.04 2.99
CA LEU A 110 2.03 28.38 3.11
C LEU A 110 1.03 28.68 1.99
N GLU A 111 1.09 27.94 0.88
CA GLU A 111 0.24 28.13 -0.28
C GLU A 111 -1.14 27.51 -0.05
N ASP A 112 -1.22 26.32 0.53
CA ASP A 112 -2.45 25.65 0.95
C ASP A 112 -3.29 26.54 1.87
N ARG A 113 -2.62 27.27 2.77
CA ARG A 113 -3.28 28.26 3.65
C ARG A 113 -3.76 29.50 2.90
N ARG A 114 -3.10 29.91 1.80
CA ARG A 114 -3.54 31.02 0.95
C ARG A 114 -4.74 30.61 0.11
N VAL A 115 -4.68 29.44 -0.52
CA VAL A 115 -5.76 28.87 -1.32
C VAL A 115 -7.00 28.65 -0.45
N ALA A 116 -6.85 28.10 0.77
CA ALA A 116 -7.97 27.94 1.70
C ALA A 116 -8.59 29.27 2.19
N ALA A 117 -7.82 30.36 2.16
CA ALA A 117 -8.30 31.70 2.49
C ALA A 117 -8.86 32.46 1.28
N GLN A 118 -8.69 31.92 0.07
CA GLN A 118 -9.22 32.52 -1.14
C GLN A 118 -10.75 32.31 -1.16
N PRO A 119 -11.54 33.35 -1.44
CA PRO A 119 -12.98 33.20 -1.61
C PRO A 119 -13.24 32.24 -2.78
N SER A 120 -14.25 31.39 -2.64
CA SER A 120 -14.68 30.44 -3.68
C SER A 120 -15.31 31.13 -4.91
N TRP A 121 -15.42 32.45 -4.87
CA TRP A 121 -16.01 33.26 -5.92
C TRP A 121 -14.88 33.87 -6.75
N ASP A 122 -14.83 33.51 -8.03
CA ASP A 122 -13.88 34.05 -8.98
C ASP A 122 -14.61 35.03 -9.91
N ALA A 123 -14.20 36.30 -9.89
CA ALA A 123 -14.84 37.33 -10.68
C ALA A 123 -14.72 37.12 -12.20
N GLU A 124 -13.69 36.40 -12.66
CA GLU A 124 -13.50 36.12 -14.08
C GLU A 124 -14.34 34.93 -14.55
N ASP A 125 -14.40 33.85 -13.75
CA ASP A 125 -15.13 32.62 -14.10
C ASP A 125 -16.63 32.68 -13.74
N ASP A 126 -17.00 33.33 -12.62
CA ASP A 126 -18.38 33.43 -12.14
C ASP A 126 -19.07 34.73 -12.61
N ALA A 127 -18.45 35.50 -13.52
CA ALA A 127 -19.12 36.65 -14.11
C ALA A 127 -20.31 36.20 -14.95
N ASP A 128 -21.44 36.89 -14.80
CA ASP A 128 -22.58 36.76 -15.71
C ASP A 128 -22.13 37.15 -17.12
N VAL A 129 -21.85 36.14 -17.95
CA VAL A 129 -21.53 36.35 -19.36
C VAL A 129 -22.78 36.92 -20.04
N PRO A 130 -22.68 38.07 -20.72
CA PRO A 130 -23.81 38.61 -21.46
C PRO A 130 -24.28 37.60 -22.49
N ASP A 131 -25.57 37.24 -22.47
CA ASP A 131 -26.18 36.46 -23.54
C ASP A 131 -25.96 37.21 -24.86
N ASP A 132 -25.15 36.63 -25.76
CA ASP A 132 -24.96 37.14 -27.11
C ASP A 132 -26.00 36.49 -28.05
N PRO A 133 -27.10 37.19 -28.39
CA PRO A 133 -28.15 36.63 -29.23
C PRO A 133 -27.74 36.50 -30.71
N SER A 134 -26.51 36.90 -31.08
CA SER A 134 -26.02 36.82 -32.46
C SER A 134 -25.66 35.40 -32.88
N GLU A 135 -25.21 34.55 -31.95
CA GLU A 135 -24.84 33.15 -32.23
C GLU A 135 -26.06 32.21 -32.11
N PHE A 136 -26.91 32.44 -31.10
CA PHE A 136 -28.16 31.72 -30.92
C PHE A 136 -29.28 32.70 -30.54
N PRO A 137 -30.33 32.84 -31.36
CA PRO A 137 -31.43 33.76 -31.04
C PRO A 137 -32.13 33.32 -29.75
N SER A 138 -32.58 34.29 -28.95
CA SER A 138 -33.34 34.01 -27.73
C SER A 138 -34.60 33.18 -28.07
N PRO A 139 -35.13 32.38 -27.12
CA PRO A 139 -36.31 31.54 -27.39
C PRO A 139 -37.50 32.33 -27.93
N GLU A 140 -37.68 33.57 -27.48
CA GLU A 140 -38.72 34.48 -27.97
C GLU A 140 -38.43 34.97 -29.40
N ALA A 141 -37.18 35.33 -29.71
CA ALA A 141 -36.78 35.75 -31.05
C ALA A 141 -36.84 34.59 -32.06
N ALA A 142 -36.46 33.39 -31.64
CA ALA A 142 -36.59 32.16 -32.42
C ALA A 142 -38.07 31.85 -32.71
N ALA A 143 -38.95 31.93 -31.71
CA ALA A 143 -40.38 31.73 -31.89
C ALA A 143 -41.02 32.78 -32.82
N ALA A 144 -40.59 34.05 -32.73
CA ALA A 144 -41.05 35.10 -33.62
C ALA A 144 -40.56 34.90 -35.07
N ALA A 145 -39.32 34.44 -35.25
CA ALA A 145 -38.77 34.10 -36.57
C ALA A 145 -39.53 32.93 -37.20
N ASP A 146 -39.79 31.86 -36.45
CA ASP A 146 -40.59 30.72 -36.92
C ASP A 146 -42.02 31.15 -37.29
N GLN A 147 -42.65 32.01 -36.48
CA GLN A 147 -43.99 32.54 -36.76
C GLN A 147 -44.01 33.43 -38.01
N ALA A 148 -42.95 34.22 -38.25
CA ALA A 148 -42.80 35.02 -39.46
C ALA A 148 -42.64 34.13 -40.72
N VAL A 149 -41.90 33.02 -40.62
CA VAL A 149 -41.78 32.04 -41.70
C VAL A 149 -43.12 31.35 -41.99
N LEU A 150 -43.87 30.97 -40.95
CA LEU A 150 -45.17 30.30 -41.07
C LEU A 150 -46.28 31.22 -41.60
N SER A 151 -46.19 32.53 -41.38
CA SER A 151 -47.17 33.52 -41.83
C SER A 151 -46.83 34.15 -43.18
N ALA A 152 -45.66 33.86 -43.75
CA ALA A 152 -45.31 34.28 -45.09
C ALA A 152 -46.26 33.61 -46.12
N PRO A 153 -46.83 34.38 -47.07
CA PRO A 153 -47.73 33.82 -48.06
C PRO A 153 -47.00 32.80 -48.94
N ASP A 154 -47.58 31.60 -49.09
CA ASP A 154 -46.98 30.52 -49.88
C ASP A 154 -46.75 31.03 -51.32
N PRO A 155 -45.49 31.12 -51.79
CA PRO A 155 -45.18 31.63 -53.13
C PRO A 155 -45.82 30.80 -54.25
N ARG A 156 -46.26 29.56 -53.97
CA ARG A 156 -46.98 28.71 -54.93
C ARG A 156 -48.45 29.09 -55.10
N SER A 157 -49.05 29.78 -54.14
CA SER A 157 -50.45 30.23 -54.22
C SER A 157 -50.66 31.28 -55.32
N HIS A 158 -49.71 32.22 -55.47
CA HIS A 158 -49.73 33.24 -56.53
C HIS A 158 -49.50 32.64 -57.93
N ALA A 159 -48.71 31.57 -58.05
CA ALA A 159 -48.47 30.89 -59.32
C ALA A 159 -49.71 30.13 -59.84
N LEU A 160 -50.57 29.65 -58.94
CA LEU A 160 -51.83 28.98 -59.29
C LEU A 160 -52.89 29.99 -59.72
N GLN A 161 -53.02 31.13 -59.01
CA GLN A 161 -53.95 32.20 -59.38
C GLN A 161 -53.62 32.82 -60.75
N ARG A 162 -52.32 32.94 -61.11
CA ARG A 162 -51.91 33.40 -62.45
C ARG A 162 -52.28 32.41 -63.55
N LYS A 163 -52.21 31.09 -63.29
CA LYS A 163 -52.60 30.06 -64.27
C LYS A 163 -54.11 29.96 -64.47
N GLU A 164 -54.90 30.31 -63.46
CA GLU A 164 -56.37 30.36 -63.58
C GLU A 164 -56.84 31.58 -64.35
N ALA A 165 -56.18 32.74 -64.19
CA ALA A 165 -56.49 33.97 -64.92
C ALA A 165 -56.13 33.93 -66.43
N GLU A 166 -55.25 33.03 -66.86
CA GLU A 166 -54.90 32.83 -68.28
C GLU A 166 -55.81 31.80 -68.99
N ARG A 167 -56.81 31.24 -68.30
CA ARG A 167 -57.74 30.22 -68.85
C ARG A 167 -59.15 30.74 -69.21
N GLU A 168 -59.42 32.03 -69.03
CA GLU A 168 -60.61 32.73 -69.57
C GLU A 168 -60.25 33.56 -70.81
#